data_AF-A0A969Q6D7-F1
#
_entry.id   AF-A0A969Q6D7-F1
#
_cell.length_a   1.000
_cell.length_b   1.000
_cell.length_c   1.000
_cell.angle_alpha   90.00
_cell.angle_beta   90.00
_cell.angle_gamma   90.00
#
_symmetry.space_group_name_H-M   'P 1'
#
loop_
_entity.id
_entity.type
_entity.pdbx_description
1 polymer ?
#
loop_
_entity_poly.entity_id
_entity_poly.type
_entity_poly.pdbx_seq_one_letter_code
_entity_poly.pdbx_strand_id
1 'polypeptide(L)'
;MGRVLTQLFDVTEQFGMHLRPELVLLQKTMVQVEGVARAIDPDHDIWTASQPVVERFMTRELGPEGIARRALSDLETGLKALRRLPKVLDQLEKRLK
;
A
#
# COMPACT_ATOMS: atom_id res chain seq x y z
N MET A 1 29.74 14.00 3.13
CA MET A 1 28.55 14.13 2.26
C MET A 1 28.29 12.84 1.48
N GLY A 2 29.24 12.31 0.69
CA GLY A 2 29.03 11.06 -0.07
C GLY A 2 28.63 9.84 0.77
N ARG A 3 29.23 9.67 1.95
CA ARG A 3 28.96 8.54 2.86
C ARG A 3 27.49 8.40 3.33
N VAL A 4 26.80 9.52 3.56
CA VAL A 4 25.41 9.49 4.03
C VAL A 4 24.46 9.15 2.87
N LEU A 5 24.77 9.65 1.68
CA LEU A 5 24.02 9.33 0.46
C LEU A 5 24.18 7.84 0.09
N THR A 6 25.41 7.31 0.19
CA THR A 6 25.69 5.88 -0.02
C THR A 6 24.96 5.01 0.99
N GLN A 7 24.95 5.39 2.27
CA GLN A 7 24.26 4.64 3.32
C GLN A 7 22.73 4.60 3.12
N LEU A 8 22.13 5.66 2.56
CA LEU A 8 20.71 5.65 2.19
C LEU A 8 20.43 4.71 1.01
N PHE A 9 21.32 4.65 0.01
CA PHE A 9 21.18 3.72 -1.11
C PHE A 9 21.39 2.26 -0.68
N ASP A 10 22.38 1.97 0.16
CA ASP A 10 22.67 0.62 0.67
C ASP A 10 21.50 0.04 1.48
N VAL A 11 20.87 0.85 2.34
CA VAL A 11 19.68 0.43 3.09
C VAL A 11 18.49 0.20 2.15
N THR A 12 18.34 1.01 1.11
CA THR A 12 17.24 0.87 0.14
C THR A 12 17.36 -0.44 -0.68
N GLU A 13 18.60 -0.83 -1.00
CA GLU A 13 18.92 -2.05 -1.76
C GLU A 13 18.81 -3.33 -0.89
N GLN A 14 19.26 -3.29 0.37
CA GLN A 14 19.23 -4.44 1.29
C GLN A 14 17.80 -4.91 1.63
N PHE A 15 16.81 -4.01 1.56
CA PHE A 15 15.39 -4.34 1.79
C PHE A 15 14.57 -4.50 0.49
N GLY A 16 15.21 -4.46 -0.70
CA GLY A 16 14.52 -4.57 -1.98
C GLY A 16 13.49 -3.46 -2.24
N MET A 17 13.62 -2.32 -1.57
CA MET A 17 12.72 -1.19 -1.74
C MET A 17 13.08 -0.48 -3.04
N HIS A 18 12.21 -0.53 -4.05
CA HIS A 18 12.21 0.54 -5.04
C HIS A 18 11.87 1.81 -4.26
N LEU A 19 12.74 2.82 -4.29
CA LEU A 19 12.45 4.10 -3.64
C LEU A 19 11.11 4.60 -4.18
N ARG A 20 10.04 4.49 -3.40
CA ARG A 20 8.70 4.93 -3.79
C ARG A 20 8.65 6.44 -3.59
N PRO A 21 8.79 7.26 -4.66
CA PRO A 21 8.87 8.71 -4.50
C PRO A 21 7.58 9.26 -3.87
N GLU A 22 6.47 8.54 -4.01
CA GLU A 22 5.18 8.85 -3.41
C GLU A 22 5.23 8.85 -1.88
N LEU A 23 5.99 7.94 -1.26
CA LEU A 23 6.14 7.90 0.20
C LEU A 23 7.00 9.06 0.72
N VAL A 24 8.04 9.43 -0.04
CA VAL A 24 8.88 10.59 0.29
C VAL A 24 8.08 11.90 0.16
N LEU A 25 7.25 12.01 -0.88
CA LEU A 25 6.37 13.16 -1.06
C LEU A 25 5.33 13.26 0.07
N LEU A 26 4.71 12.14 0.43
CA LEU A 26 3.79 12.06 1.57
C LEU A 26 4.47 12.55 2.85
N GLN A 27 5.68 12.07 3.15
CA GLN A 27 6.43 12.50 4.32
C GLN A 27 6.74 14.01 4.29
N LYS A 28 7.16 14.54 3.14
CA LYS A 28 7.39 15.98 2.97
C LYS A 28 6.12 16.79 3.24
N THR A 29 4.99 16.37 2.69
CA THR A 29 3.70 17.03 2.89
C THR A 29 3.26 16.96 4.34
N MET A 30 3.40 15.80 4.99
CA MET A 30 3.10 15.65 6.42
C MET A 30 3.93 16.63 7.26
N VAL A 31 5.25 16.68 7.06
CA VAL A 31 6.14 17.62 7.77
C VAL A 31 5.75 19.08 7.52
N GLN A 32 5.39 19.42 6.27
CA GLN A 32 4.97 20.78 5.94
C GLN A 32 3.65 21.17 6.63
N VAL A 33 2.67 20.26 6.66
CA VAL A 33 1.41 20.47 7.37
C VAL A 33 1.63 20.61 8.87
N GLU A 34 2.46 19.76 9.48
CA GLU A 34 2.79 19.86 10.90
C GLU A 34 3.50 21.18 11.24
N GLY A 35 4.43 21.62 10.39
CA GLY A 35 5.09 22.91 10.55
C GLY A 35 4.11 24.10 10.52
N VAL A 36 3.09 24.06 9.67
CA VAL A 36 2.04 25.07 9.63
C VAL A 36 1.13 24.98 10.87
N ALA A 37 0.74 23.77 11.28
CA ALA A 37 -0.09 23.58 12.47
C ALA A 37 0.61 24.05 13.74
N ARG A 38 1.93 23.79 13.87
CA ARG A 38 2.75 24.22 15.01
C ARG A 38 2.95 25.73 15.12
N ALA A 39 2.71 26.48 14.04
CA ALA A 39 2.67 27.94 14.12
C ALA A 39 1.44 28.46 14.88
N ILE A 40 0.38 27.64 15.00
CA ILE A 40 -0.87 27.96 15.70
C ILE A 40 -0.91 27.27 17.07
N ASP A 41 -0.52 26.00 17.12
CA ASP A 41 -0.47 25.17 18.33
C ASP A 41 0.91 24.49 18.46
N PRO A 42 1.84 25.05 19.27
CA PRO A 42 3.22 24.57 19.37
C PRO A 42 3.35 23.10 19.75
N ASP A 43 2.39 22.55 20.48
CA ASP A 43 2.38 21.18 20.98
C ASP A 43 1.67 20.21 20.02
N HIS A 44 1.27 20.68 18.84
CA HIS A 44 0.61 19.85 17.83
C HIS A 44 1.49 18.66 17.40
N ASP A 45 0.86 17.48 17.34
CA ASP A 45 1.44 16.23 16.86
C ASP A 45 0.58 15.67 15.72
N ILE A 46 1.19 15.56 14.53
CA ILE A 46 0.50 15.06 13.34
C ILE A 46 0.09 13.59 13.47
N TRP A 47 0.79 12.79 14.27
CA TRP A 47 0.47 11.37 14.45
C TRP A 47 -0.84 11.20 15.21
N THR A 48 -0.95 11.88 16.36
CA THR A 48 -2.19 11.92 17.14
C THR A 48 -3.35 12.48 16.32
N ALA A 49 -3.13 13.55 15.56
CA ALA A 49 -4.15 14.13 14.68
C ALA A 49 -4.63 13.16 13.57
N SER A 50 -3.74 12.31 13.07
CA SER A 50 -4.02 11.35 12.00
C SER A 50 -4.68 10.05 12.48
N GLN A 51 -4.57 9.73 13.78
CA GLN A 51 -5.09 8.50 14.39
C GLN A 51 -6.53 8.13 13.98
N PRO A 52 -7.54 9.02 14.12
CA PRO A 52 -8.91 8.64 13.78
C PRO A 52 -9.12 8.36 12.29
N VAL A 53 -8.29 8.92 11.41
CA VAL A 53 -8.32 8.63 9.97
C VAL A 53 -7.79 7.23 9.70
N VAL A 54 -6.65 6.89 10.30
CA VAL A 54 -6.00 5.59 10.17
C VAL A 54 -6.89 4.50 10.79
N GLU A 55 -7.45 4.73 11.97
CA GLU A 55 -8.33 3.78 12.65
C GLU A 55 -9.59 3.46 11.83
N ARG A 56 -10.24 4.48 11.24
CA ARG A 56 -11.37 4.26 10.33
C ARG A 56 -10.98 3.47 9.10
N PHE A 57 -9.82 3.75 8.51
CA PHE A 57 -9.32 3.00 7.37
C PHE A 57 -9.05 1.54 7.74
N MET A 58 -8.31 1.29 8.83
CA MET A 58 -8.01 -0.04 9.32
C MET A 58 -9.28 -0.82 9.64
N THR A 59 -10.24 -0.21 10.32
CA THR A 59 -11.52 -0.87 10.66
C THR A 59 -12.30 -1.26 9.41
N ARG A 60 -12.32 -0.39 8.39
CA ARG A 60 -13.02 -0.68 7.13
C ARG A 60 -12.32 -1.76 6.29
N GLU A 61 -11.01 -1.68 6.18
CA GLU A 61 -10.22 -2.50 5.25
C GLU A 61 -9.70 -3.80 5.86
N LEU A 62 -9.31 -3.74 7.13
CA LEU A 62 -8.71 -4.85 7.89
C LEU A 62 -9.64 -5.36 8.99
N GLY A 63 -10.81 -4.75 9.20
CA GLY A 63 -11.80 -5.26 10.13
C GLY A 63 -12.51 -6.52 9.61
N PRO A 64 -13.35 -7.15 10.47
CA PRO A 64 -14.02 -8.41 10.13
C PRO A 64 -14.88 -8.32 8.86
N GLU A 65 -15.58 -7.20 8.67
CA GLU A 65 -16.40 -6.98 7.47
C GLU A 65 -15.54 -6.85 6.20
N GLY A 66 -14.44 -6.09 6.28
CA GLY A 66 -13.50 -5.92 5.16
C GLY A 66 -12.85 -7.24 4.77
N ILE A 67 -12.44 -8.04 5.75
CA ILE A 67 -11.88 -9.37 5.55
C ILE A 67 -12.92 -10.31 4.91
N ALA A 68 -14.15 -10.33 5.42
CA ALA A 68 -15.22 -11.17 4.86
C ALA A 68 -15.54 -10.79 3.41
N ARG A 69 -15.58 -9.49 3.11
CA ARG A 69 -15.82 -8.97 1.76
C ARG A 69 -14.70 -9.37 0.80
N ARG A 70 -13.44 -9.28 1.23
CA ARG A 70 -12.27 -9.74 0.46
C ARG A 70 -12.33 -11.24 0.20
N ALA A 71 -12.59 -12.04 1.23
CA ALA A 71 -12.72 -13.50 1.10
C ALA A 71 -13.81 -13.90 0.09
N LEU A 72 -14.97 -13.23 0.11
CA LEU A 72 -16.05 -13.46 -0.86
C LEU A 72 -15.62 -13.12 -2.30
N SER A 73 -14.97 -11.97 -2.48
CA SER A 73 -14.44 -11.51 -3.77
C SER A 73 -13.36 -12.45 -4.31
N ASP A 74 -12.46 -12.92 -3.46
CA ASP A 74 -11.40 -13.86 -3.83
C ASP A 74 -11.99 -15.22 -4.23
N LEU A 75 -13.01 -15.70 -3.51
CA LEU A 75 -13.74 -16.92 -3.85
C LEU A 75 -14.42 -16.80 -5.22
N GLU A 76 -15.11 -15.68 -5.48
CA GLU A 76 -15.76 -15.43 -6.77
C GLU A 76 -14.74 -15.38 -7.92
N THR A 77 -13.60 -14.72 -7.68
CA THR A 77 -12.51 -14.62 -8.64
C THR A 77 -11.89 -15.99 -8.92
N GLY A 78 -11.64 -16.79 -7.88
CA GLY A 78 -11.16 -18.17 -8.01
C GLY A 78 -12.14 -19.05 -8.79
N LEU A 79 -13.45 -18.91 -8.54
CA LEU A 79 -14.48 -19.65 -9.27
C LEU A 79 -14.52 -19.25 -10.75
N LYS A 80 -14.40 -17.96 -11.06
CA LYS A 80 -14.30 -17.44 -12.44
C LYS A 80 -13.05 -17.96 -13.14
N ALA A 81 -11.91 -18.01 -12.46
CA ALA A 81 -10.66 -18.55 -13.00
C ALA A 81 -10.80 -20.05 -13.30
N LEU A 82 -11.34 -20.83 -12.38
CA LEU A 82 -11.58 -22.27 -12.56
C LEU A 82 -12.53 -22.55 -13.73
N ARG A 83 -13.59 -21.75 -13.90
CA ARG A 83 -14.50 -21.86 -15.05
C ARG A 83 -13.86 -21.47 -16.39
N ARG A 84 -12.84 -20.61 -16.38
CA ARG A 84 -12.11 -20.20 -17.60
C ARG A 84 -10.97 -21.14 -17.97
N LEU A 85 -10.45 -21.89 -17.00
CA LEU A 85 -9.40 -22.89 -17.16
C LEU A 85 -9.62 -23.84 -18.36
N PRO A 86 -10.80 -24.49 -18.53
CA PRO A 86 -11.02 -25.36 -19.69
C PRO A 86 -10.93 -24.60 -21.02
N LYS A 87 -11.42 -23.35 -21.10
CA LYS A 87 -11.34 -22.55 -22.33
C LYS A 87 -9.91 -22.18 -22.70
N VAL A 88 -9.05 -21.94 -21.71
CA VAL A 88 -7.63 -21.65 -21.94
C VAL A 88 -6.91 -22.91 -22.42
N LEU A 89 -7.22 -24.07 -21.84
CA LEU A 89 -6.67 -25.36 -22.28
C LEU A 89 -7.08 -25.68 -23.72
N ASP A 90 -8.36 -25.53 -24.08
CA ASP A 90 -8.85 -25.73 -25.45
C ASP A 90 -8.19 -24.79 -26.47
N GLN A 91 -7.89 -23.55 -26.07
CA GLN A 91 -7.22 -22.58 -26.94
C GLN A 91 -5.74 -22.93 -27.14
N LEU A 92 -5.07 -23.48 -26.13
CA LEU A 92 -3.69 -23.94 -26.24
C LEU A 92 -3.59 -25.18 -27.13
N GLU A 93 -4.52 -26.14 -26.99
CA GLU A 93 -4.56 -27.32 -27.85
C GLU A 93 -4.73 -26.94 -29.33
N LYS A 94 -5.61 -25.96 -29.63
CA LYS A 94 -5.83 -25.47 -31.00
C LYS A 94 -4.66 -24.70 -31.60
N ARG A 95 -3.71 -24.19 -30.80
CA ARG A 95 -2.52 -23.47 -31.28
C ARG A 95 -1.30 -24.39 -31.48
N LEU A 96 -1.30 -25.56 -30.84
CA LEU A 96 -0.24 -26.56 -30.92
C LEU A 96 -0.45 -27.61 -32.01
N LYS A 97 -1.66 -27.67 -32.60
CA LYS A 97 -1.97 -28.34 -33.87
C LYS A 97 -1.89 -27.35 -35.02
#